data_AF-A0A845ZV22-F1
#
_entry.id   AF-A0A845ZV22-F1
#
_cell.length_a   1.000
_cell.length_b   1.000
_cell.length_c   1.000
_cell.angle_alpha   90.00
_cell.angle_beta   90.00
_cell.angle_gamma   90.00
#
_symmetry.space_group_name_H-M   'P 1'
#
loop_
_entity.id
_entity.type
_entity.pdbx_description
1 polymer ?
#
loop_
_entity_poly.entity_id
_entity_poly.type
_entity_poly.pdbx_seq_one_letter_code
_entity_poly.pdbx_strand_id
1 'polypeptide(L)'
;MTNSKFIVCDGWWIRSNNLVKKHSKFLIDFFQPVTAIQMRAKRRVEQLRDRVDYLIGVHVRREDYRDVAPHLVFDDQHWREILKHLKRLFYPQKIHFIVCSNEALEWDNIEGISYTFAKESAVIDMHILALCDYIIGPPSTFSEWAAFIGGAKLGVLRSKNIEFDIGKFSFVDFPIGTRI
;
A
#
# COMPACT_ATOMS: atom_id res chain seq x y z
N MET A 1 -41.07 -18.62 24.41
CA MET A 1 -39.90 -17.74 24.26
C MET A 1 -38.84 -18.52 23.49
N THR A 2 -38.58 -18.17 22.23
CA THR A 2 -37.57 -18.84 21.40
C THR A 2 -36.18 -18.45 21.90
N ASN A 3 -35.46 -19.42 22.46
CA ASN A 3 -34.10 -19.27 22.94
C ASN A 3 -33.15 -19.25 21.73
N SER A 4 -33.04 -18.10 21.07
CA SER A 4 -32.13 -17.94 19.93
C SER A 4 -30.69 -18.02 20.42
N LYS A 5 -30.00 -19.12 20.10
CA LYS A 5 -28.56 -19.27 20.33
C LYS A 5 -27.81 -18.43 19.30
N PHE A 6 -27.11 -17.40 19.74
CA PHE A 6 -26.19 -16.66 18.89
C PHE A 6 -24.89 -17.45 18.74
N ILE A 7 -24.44 -17.65 17.50
CA ILE A 7 -23.10 -18.15 17.20
C ILE A 7 -22.27 -16.92 16.83
N VAL A 8 -21.30 -16.58 17.67
CA VAL A 8 -20.28 -15.58 17.35
C VAL A 8 -19.10 -16.31 16.75
N CYS A 9 -18.75 -15.97 15.51
CA CYS A 9 -17.53 -16.44 14.88
C CYS A 9 -16.45 -15.38 15.13
N ASP A 10 -15.44 -15.75 15.92
CA ASP A 10 -14.29 -14.89 16.24
C ASP A 10 -12.99 -15.64 15.88
N GLY A 11 -12.01 -14.92 15.35
CA GLY A 11 -10.73 -15.48 14.93
C GLY A 11 -10.10 -14.81 13.72
N TRP A 12 -8.82 -15.08 13.53
CA TRP A 12 -8.09 -14.72 12.31
C TRP A 12 -8.55 -15.60 11.13
N TRP A 13 -8.42 -15.09 9.90
CA TRP A 13 -8.79 -15.79 8.65
C TRP A 13 -10.28 -16.00 8.37
N ILE A 14 -11.17 -15.38 9.13
CA ILE A 14 -12.57 -15.26 8.71
C ILE A 14 -12.62 -14.33 7.49
N ARG A 15 -13.07 -14.87 6.35
CA ARG A 15 -13.10 -14.18 5.06
C ARG A 15 -14.40 -14.47 4.33
N SER A 16 -14.95 -13.44 3.71
CA SER A 16 -16.08 -13.57 2.78
C SER A 16 -15.86 -12.67 1.56
N ASN A 17 -14.86 -13.02 0.75
CA ASN A 17 -14.40 -12.21 -0.37
C ASN A 17 -15.52 -11.84 -1.35
N ASN A 18 -16.44 -12.77 -1.61
CA ASN A 18 -17.61 -12.51 -2.47
C ASN A 18 -18.52 -11.44 -1.89
N LEU A 19 -18.73 -11.42 -0.57
CA LEU A 19 -19.53 -10.38 0.08
C LEU A 19 -18.79 -9.05 0.13
N VAL A 20 -17.47 -9.07 0.39
CA VAL A 20 -16.64 -7.86 0.35
C VAL A 20 -16.69 -7.22 -1.04
N LYS A 21 -16.55 -8.02 -2.11
CA LYS A 21 -16.68 -7.55 -3.49
C LYS A 21 -18.09 -7.03 -3.79
N LYS A 22 -19.13 -7.78 -3.39
CA LYS A 22 -20.54 -7.40 -3.61
C LYS A 22 -20.91 -6.08 -2.93
N HIS A 23 -20.35 -5.82 -1.74
CA HIS A 23 -20.66 -4.67 -0.91
C HIS A 23 -19.53 -3.63 -0.88
N SER A 24 -18.61 -3.65 -1.85
CA SER A 24 -17.40 -2.84 -1.85
C SER A 24 -17.68 -1.35 -1.66
N LYS A 25 -18.64 -0.79 -2.42
CA LYS A 25 -19.04 0.62 -2.30
C LYS A 25 -19.46 0.99 -0.88
N PHE A 26 -20.28 0.16 -0.24
CA PHE A 26 -20.72 0.38 1.13
C PHE A 26 -19.55 0.29 2.11
N LEU A 27 -18.67 -0.69 1.96
CA LEU A 27 -17.51 -0.86 2.84
C LEU A 27 -16.52 0.30 2.70
N ILE A 28 -16.24 0.73 1.48
CA ILE A 28 -15.35 1.87 1.21
C ILE A 28 -15.92 3.14 1.85
N ASP A 29 -17.22 3.38 1.74
CA ASP A 29 -17.90 4.53 2.37
C ASP A 29 -17.89 4.43 3.90
N PHE A 30 -18.27 3.27 4.43
CA PHE A 30 -18.38 3.03 5.88
C PHE A 30 -17.04 3.13 6.60
N PHE A 31 -15.95 2.65 5.98
CA PHE A 31 -14.61 2.68 6.55
C PHE A 31 -13.80 3.91 6.12
N GLN A 32 -14.43 4.96 5.58
CA GLN A 32 -13.73 6.20 5.35
C GLN A 32 -13.11 6.73 6.65
N PRO A 33 -11.83 7.14 6.65
CA PRO A 33 -11.23 7.77 7.81
C PRO A 33 -11.99 9.04 8.20
N VAL A 34 -11.91 9.46 9.46
CA VAL A 34 -12.47 10.77 9.86
C VAL A 34 -11.82 11.91 9.07
N THR A 35 -12.55 13.00 8.88
CA THR A 35 -12.13 14.14 8.03
C THR A 35 -10.72 14.66 8.35
N ALA A 36 -10.33 14.68 9.63
CA ALA A 36 -8.98 15.10 10.04
C ALA A 36 -7.86 14.23 9.42
N ILE A 37 -8.07 12.91 9.35
CA ILE A 37 -7.12 11.96 8.73
C ILE A 37 -7.10 12.18 7.22
N GLN A 38 -8.28 12.28 6.60
CA GLN A 38 -8.39 12.53 5.16
C GLN A 38 -7.65 13.80 4.74
N MET A 39 -7.90 14.93 5.43
CA MET A 39 -7.25 16.20 5.14
C MET A 39 -5.73 16.14 5.33
N ARG A 40 -5.27 15.43 6.38
CA ARG A 40 -3.84 15.30 6.67
C ARG A 40 -3.11 14.51 5.58
N ALA A 41 -3.66 13.37 5.16
CA ALA A 41 -3.13 12.59 4.05
C ALA A 41 -3.20 13.37 2.72
N LYS A 42 -4.33 14.03 2.44
CA LYS A 42 -4.52 14.85 1.24
C LYS A 42 -3.46 15.93 1.12
N ARG A 43 -3.16 16.64 2.21
CA ARG A 43 -2.11 17.67 2.26
C ARG A 43 -0.73 17.12 1.89
N ARG A 44 -0.40 15.87 2.27
CA ARG A 44 0.85 15.22 1.89
C ARG A 44 0.92 14.90 0.40
N VAL A 45 -0.21 14.56 -0.20
CA VAL A 45 -0.31 14.12 -1.60
C VAL A 45 -0.44 15.29 -2.58
N GLU A 46 -1.28 16.29 -2.27
CA GLU A 46 -1.54 17.45 -3.15
C GLU A 46 -0.26 18.20 -3.53
N GLN A 47 0.66 18.37 -2.57
CA GLN A 47 1.93 19.06 -2.79
C GLN A 47 2.82 18.38 -3.85
N LEU A 48 2.63 17.08 -4.04
CA LEU A 48 3.41 16.24 -4.96
C LEU A 48 2.68 16.07 -6.31
N ARG A 49 1.34 15.97 -6.26
CA ARG A 49 0.49 15.59 -7.39
C ARG A 49 0.62 16.54 -8.58
N ASP A 50 0.70 17.85 -8.35
CA ASP A 50 0.72 18.87 -9.41
C ASP A 50 1.98 18.82 -10.31
N ARG A 51 2.98 18.03 -9.94
CA ARG A 51 4.30 18.01 -10.61
C ARG A 51 4.58 16.70 -11.35
N VAL A 52 3.67 15.74 -11.27
CA VAL A 52 3.88 14.37 -11.75
C VAL A 52 2.68 13.83 -12.52
N ASP A 53 2.94 12.92 -13.44
CA ASP A 53 1.90 12.16 -14.12
C ASP A 53 1.36 11.06 -13.19
N TYR A 54 2.25 10.42 -12.42
CA TYR A 54 1.89 9.39 -11.45
C TYR A 54 2.57 9.57 -10.09
N LEU A 55 1.80 9.40 -9.03
CA LEU A 55 2.29 9.23 -7.67
C LEU A 55 2.32 7.73 -7.33
N ILE A 56 3.48 7.23 -6.91
CA ILE A 56 3.67 5.82 -6.57
C ILE A 56 3.90 5.71 -5.06
N GLY A 57 2.97 5.07 -4.36
CA GLY A 57 3.08 4.74 -2.95
C GLY A 57 4.04 3.56 -2.74
N VAL A 58 5.06 3.75 -1.92
CA VAL A 58 6.03 2.69 -1.57
C VAL A 58 5.77 2.29 -0.13
N HIS A 59 5.34 1.04 0.08
CA HIS A 59 5.14 0.49 1.42
C HIS A 59 6.35 -0.36 1.81
N VAL A 60 7.17 0.18 2.71
CA VAL A 60 8.29 -0.53 3.32
C VAL A 60 7.79 -1.20 4.60
N ARG A 61 7.72 -2.52 4.61
CA ARG A 61 7.31 -3.30 5.78
C ARG A 61 8.49 -4.13 6.26
N ARG A 62 8.95 -3.88 7.50
CA ARG A 62 10.09 -4.63 8.08
C ARG A 62 9.80 -5.24 9.44
N GLU A 63 9.37 -4.47 10.44
CA GLU A 63 9.42 -4.89 11.86
C GLU A 63 8.95 -6.34 12.13
N ASP A 64 7.65 -6.59 12.20
CA ASP A 64 7.09 -7.95 12.42
C ASP A 64 7.52 -8.95 11.34
N TYR A 65 7.79 -8.48 10.12
CA TYR A 65 8.25 -9.32 9.00
C TYR A 65 9.65 -9.88 9.25
N ARG A 66 10.49 -9.26 10.10
CA ARG A 66 11.79 -9.84 10.49
C ARG A 66 11.61 -11.21 11.14
N ASP A 67 10.51 -11.40 11.86
CA ASP A 67 10.22 -12.64 12.57
C ASP A 67 9.34 -13.59 11.75
N VAL A 68 8.26 -13.07 11.13
CA VAL A 68 7.26 -13.92 10.45
C VAL A 68 7.55 -14.19 8.98
N ALA A 69 8.35 -13.34 8.34
CA ALA A 69 8.55 -13.34 6.88
C ALA A 69 9.91 -12.76 6.46
N PRO A 70 11.06 -13.23 7.00
CA PRO A 70 12.35 -12.57 6.80
C PRO A 70 12.78 -12.45 5.33
N HIS A 71 12.28 -13.35 4.47
CA HIS A 71 12.53 -13.34 3.03
C HIS A 71 11.79 -12.21 2.28
N LEU A 72 10.80 -11.57 2.90
CA LEU A 72 10.06 -10.39 2.41
C LEU A 72 10.56 -9.07 3.01
N VAL A 73 11.62 -9.12 3.83
CA VAL A 73 12.28 -7.92 4.36
C VAL A 73 13.36 -7.48 3.37
N PHE A 74 13.11 -6.34 2.71
CA PHE A 74 14.01 -5.73 1.74
C PHE A 74 14.85 -4.63 2.40
N ASP A 75 16.17 -4.73 2.28
CA ASP A 75 17.10 -3.70 2.75
C ASP A 75 17.03 -2.41 1.90
N ASP A 76 17.71 -1.36 2.35
CA ASP A 76 17.68 -0.05 1.67
C ASP A 76 18.28 -0.10 0.27
N GLN A 77 19.36 -0.88 0.07
CA GLN A 77 19.97 -1.03 -1.25
C GLN A 77 18.99 -1.68 -2.23
N HIS A 78 18.23 -2.68 -1.77
CA HIS A 78 17.21 -3.33 -2.56
C HIS A 78 16.09 -2.37 -2.96
N TRP A 79 15.61 -1.54 -2.02
CA TRP A 79 14.63 -0.50 -2.35
C TRP A 79 15.16 0.52 -3.36
N ARG A 80 16.43 0.95 -3.24
CA ARG A 80 17.06 1.84 -4.23
C ARG A 80 17.00 1.26 -5.64
N GLU A 81 17.29 -0.03 -5.79
CA GLU A 81 17.23 -0.70 -7.09
C GLU A 81 15.80 -0.86 -7.60
N ILE A 82 14.83 -1.14 -6.73
CA ILE A 82 13.40 -1.14 -7.07
C ILE A 82 12.96 0.24 -7.59
N LEU A 83 13.32 1.33 -6.91
CA LEU A 83 12.95 2.68 -7.34
C LEU A 83 13.56 3.06 -8.69
N LYS A 84 14.84 2.71 -8.91
CA LYS A 84 15.50 2.90 -10.22
C LYS A 84 14.83 2.07 -11.31
N HIS A 85 14.44 0.84 -11.01
CA HIS A 85 13.73 -0.03 -11.94
C HIS A 85 12.36 0.56 -12.32
N LEU A 86 11.56 0.97 -11.33
CA LEU A 86 10.28 1.63 -11.55
C LEU A 86 10.44 2.92 -12.36
N LYS A 87 11.48 3.72 -12.10
CA LYS A 87 11.74 4.93 -12.89
C LYS A 87 11.97 4.64 -14.37
N ARG A 88 12.60 3.52 -14.71
CA ARG A 88 12.76 3.08 -16.11
C ARG A 88 11.46 2.56 -16.70
N LEU A 89 10.69 1.77 -15.96
CA LEU A 89 9.41 1.21 -16.43
C LEU A 89 8.35 2.27 -16.74
N PHE A 90 8.33 3.34 -15.95
CA PHE A 90 7.39 4.45 -16.10
C PHE A 90 7.96 5.57 -16.99
N TYR A 91 9.06 5.37 -17.71
CA TYR A 91 9.54 6.37 -18.67
C TYR A 91 8.62 6.36 -19.92
N PRO A 92 8.22 7.51 -20.48
CA PRO A 92 8.69 8.88 -20.21
C PRO A 92 7.92 9.66 -19.13
N GLN A 93 6.99 9.03 -18.41
CA GLN A 93 6.16 9.70 -17.41
C GLN A 93 6.98 10.24 -16.23
N LYS A 94 6.55 11.40 -15.74
CA LYS A 94 7.05 12.01 -14.50
C LYS A 94 6.40 11.29 -13.34
N ILE A 95 7.23 10.70 -12.48
CA ILE A 95 6.78 9.98 -11.30
C ILE A 95 7.44 10.55 -10.05
N HIS A 96 6.73 10.47 -8.94
CA HIS A 96 7.27 10.71 -7.60
C HIS A 96 6.89 9.56 -6.69
N PHE A 97 7.78 9.17 -5.79
CA PHE A 97 7.54 8.12 -4.81
C PHE A 97 7.21 8.72 -3.44
N ILE A 98 6.11 8.29 -2.82
CA ILE A 98 5.82 8.60 -1.41
C ILE A 98 6.01 7.34 -0.57
N VAL A 99 6.97 7.37 0.35
CA VAL A 99 7.42 6.20 1.11
C VAL A 99 6.74 6.18 2.48
N CYS A 100 5.97 5.13 2.73
CA CYS A 100 5.33 4.81 4.00
C CYS A 100 6.04 3.61 4.63
N SER A 101 6.31 3.66 5.93
CA SER A 101 7.11 2.64 6.61
C SER A 101 6.65 2.46 8.04
N ASN A 102 6.71 1.22 8.54
CA ASN A 102 6.47 0.94 9.95
C ASN A 102 7.67 1.21 10.85
N GLU A 103 8.85 1.45 10.27
CA GLU A 103 10.04 1.90 11.01
C GLU A 103 10.58 3.22 10.46
N ALA A 104 11.42 3.90 11.24
CA ALA A 104 12.14 5.07 10.77
C ALA A 104 13.11 4.68 9.64
N LEU A 105 13.03 5.43 8.53
CA LEU A 105 13.91 5.25 7.37
C LEU A 105 14.69 6.52 7.08
N GLU A 106 15.94 6.31 6.67
CA GLU A 106 16.83 7.36 6.18
C GLU A 106 17.53 6.84 4.92
N TRP A 107 17.12 7.35 3.76
CA TRP A 107 17.80 7.08 2.50
C TRP A 107 18.52 8.35 2.05
N ASP A 108 19.83 8.24 1.85
CA ASP A 108 20.60 9.24 1.08
C ASP A 108 19.97 9.48 -0.29
N ASN A 109 20.23 10.66 -0.85
CA ASN A 109 19.76 11.03 -2.18
C ASN A 109 20.04 9.92 -3.21
N ILE A 110 19.01 9.47 -3.92
CA ILE A 110 19.12 8.48 -4.98
C ILE A 110 19.13 9.24 -6.30
N GLU A 111 20.25 9.22 -7.00
CA GLU A 111 20.42 9.97 -8.24
C GLU A 111 19.29 9.70 -9.25
N GLY A 112 18.67 10.77 -9.75
CA GLY A 112 17.59 10.70 -10.75
C GLY A 112 16.23 10.21 -10.22
N ILE A 113 16.08 9.96 -8.91
CA ILE A 113 14.84 9.49 -8.29
C ILE A 113 14.23 10.58 -7.42
N SER A 114 12.96 10.88 -7.63
CA SER A 114 12.19 11.83 -6.82
C SER A 114 11.35 11.07 -5.80
N TYR A 115 11.63 11.24 -4.51
CA TYR A 115 10.89 10.59 -3.44
C TYR A 115 10.81 11.44 -2.17
N THR A 116 9.82 11.14 -1.33
CA THR A 116 9.66 11.73 0.01
C THR A 116 9.15 10.67 0.98
N PHE A 117 9.62 10.70 2.24
CA PHE A 117 9.03 9.91 3.30
C PHE A 117 7.77 10.58 3.86
N ALA A 118 6.67 9.85 3.98
CA ALA A 118 5.43 10.33 4.58
C ALA A 118 5.62 10.70 6.06
N LYS A 119 6.20 9.78 6.84
CA LYS A 119 6.46 9.91 8.29
C LYS A 119 5.18 10.28 9.07
N GLU A 120 4.08 9.54 8.84
CA GLU A 120 2.81 9.73 9.54
C GLU A 120 2.41 8.48 10.35
N SER A 121 1.29 8.56 11.06
CA SER A 121 0.70 7.39 11.72
C SER A 121 0.19 6.37 10.70
N ALA A 122 0.08 5.10 11.08
CA ALA A 122 -0.36 4.01 10.22
C ALA A 122 -1.66 4.29 9.44
N VAL A 123 -2.68 4.89 10.08
CA VAL A 123 -3.96 5.17 9.39
C VAL A 123 -3.82 6.28 8.34
N ILE A 124 -2.96 7.27 8.60
CA ILE A 124 -2.67 8.35 7.65
C ILE A 124 -1.82 7.80 6.50
N ASP A 125 -0.77 7.03 6.78
CA ASP A 125 0.07 6.38 5.76
C ASP A 125 -0.77 5.47 4.85
N MET A 126 -1.70 4.69 5.40
CA MET A 126 -2.62 3.86 4.63
C MET A 126 -3.48 4.69 3.67
N HIS A 127 -3.95 5.86 4.13
CA HIS A 127 -4.75 6.75 3.30
C HIS A 127 -3.90 7.54 2.28
N ILE A 128 -2.64 7.85 2.60
CA ILE A 128 -1.67 8.38 1.63
C ILE A 128 -1.46 7.38 0.49
N LEU A 129 -1.24 6.10 0.81
CA LEU A 129 -1.15 5.04 -0.19
C LEU A 129 -2.42 4.95 -1.04
N ALA A 130 -3.61 5.04 -0.41
CA ALA A 130 -4.89 5.02 -1.11
C ALA A 130 -5.09 6.21 -2.08
N LEU A 131 -4.42 7.33 -1.85
CA LEU A 131 -4.46 8.50 -2.73
C LEU A 131 -3.41 8.44 -3.88
N CYS A 132 -2.59 7.39 -3.94
CA CYS A 132 -1.62 7.18 -5.01
C CYS A 132 -2.25 6.48 -6.23
N ASP A 133 -1.60 6.57 -7.39
CA ASP A 133 -2.06 5.88 -8.61
C ASP A 133 -1.62 4.41 -8.62
N TYR A 134 -0.43 4.15 -8.08
CA TYR A 134 0.16 2.83 -7.93
C TYR A 134 0.69 2.64 -6.51
N ILE A 135 0.66 1.40 -6.01
CA ILE A 135 1.28 1.01 -4.74
C ILE A 135 2.24 -0.14 -5.01
N ILE A 136 3.43 -0.10 -4.44
CA ILE A 136 4.42 -1.18 -4.46
C ILE A 136 4.83 -1.53 -3.03
N GLY A 137 4.89 -2.82 -2.71
CA GLY A 137 5.23 -3.30 -1.38
C GLY A 137 5.33 -4.82 -1.32
N PRO A 138 5.83 -5.40 -0.21
CA PRO A 138 5.69 -6.84 0.02
C PRO A 138 4.19 -7.20 0.15
N PRO A 139 3.81 -8.49 0.06
CA PRO A 139 2.48 -8.95 0.44
C PRO A 139 2.06 -8.33 1.76
N SER A 140 0.95 -7.61 1.82
CA SER A 140 0.48 -6.95 3.05
C SER A 140 -0.99 -6.57 2.96
N THR A 141 -1.78 -6.93 3.98
CA THR A 141 -3.18 -6.47 4.12
C THR A 141 -3.29 -4.95 4.15
N PHE A 142 -2.27 -4.26 4.65
CA PHE A 142 -2.20 -2.80 4.68
C PHE A 142 -2.19 -2.21 3.26
N SER A 143 -1.32 -2.72 2.39
CA SER A 143 -1.26 -2.29 0.98
C SER A 143 -2.50 -2.72 0.19
N GLU A 144 -3.01 -3.94 0.44
CA GLU A 144 -4.24 -4.43 -0.20
C GLU A 144 -5.45 -3.56 0.16
N TRP A 145 -5.60 -3.19 1.44
CA TRP A 145 -6.68 -2.32 1.89
C TRP A 145 -6.57 -0.93 1.27
N ALA A 146 -5.37 -0.32 1.29
CA ALA A 146 -5.13 0.97 0.68
C ALA A 146 -5.47 0.98 -0.82
N ALA A 147 -5.03 -0.06 -1.56
CA ALA A 147 -5.35 -0.23 -2.97
C ALA A 147 -6.86 -0.42 -3.21
N PHE A 148 -7.53 -1.22 -2.38
CA PHE A 148 -8.96 -1.48 -2.47
C PHE A 148 -9.81 -0.22 -2.24
N ILE A 149 -9.52 0.55 -1.19
CA ILE A 149 -10.31 1.76 -0.88
C ILE A 149 -9.96 2.95 -1.79
N GLY A 150 -8.71 3.00 -2.27
CA GLY A 150 -8.18 4.10 -3.09
C GLY A 150 -8.34 3.89 -4.59
N GLY A 151 -8.54 2.65 -5.03
CA GLY A 151 -8.52 2.29 -6.45
C GLY A 151 -7.12 2.32 -7.06
N ALA A 152 -6.05 2.35 -6.26
CA ALA A 152 -4.68 2.27 -6.76
C ALA A 152 -4.38 0.87 -7.30
N LYS A 153 -3.54 0.78 -8.35
CA LYS A 153 -3.05 -0.53 -8.79
C LYS A 153 -1.91 -1.00 -7.86
N LEU A 154 -1.98 -2.23 -7.38
CA LEU A 154 -1.01 -2.81 -6.46
C LEU A 154 -0.04 -3.74 -7.19
N GLY A 155 1.26 -3.49 -7.02
CA GLY A 155 2.35 -4.41 -7.33
C GLY A 155 2.86 -5.06 -6.04
N VAL A 156 2.97 -6.38 -6.03
CA VAL A 156 3.37 -7.15 -4.84
C VAL A 156 4.75 -7.78 -5.03
N LEU A 157 5.71 -7.39 -4.20
CA LEU A 157 7.07 -7.88 -4.17
C LEU A 157 7.16 -9.19 -3.38
N ARG A 158 7.09 -10.32 -4.08
CA ARG A 158 7.09 -11.67 -3.46
C ARG A 158 8.48 -12.26 -3.25
N SER A 159 9.51 -11.62 -3.78
CA SER A 159 10.90 -12.04 -3.64
C SER A 159 11.83 -10.86 -3.88
N LYS A 160 13.13 -11.07 -3.66
CA LYS A 160 14.19 -10.11 -3.99
C LYS A 160 14.49 -10.04 -5.50
N ASN A 161 13.67 -10.67 -6.36
CA ASN A 161 13.84 -10.52 -7.81
C ASN A 161 13.17 -9.20 -8.26
N ILE A 162 13.92 -8.36 -8.95
CA ILE A 162 13.48 -7.05 -9.46
C ILE A 162 12.90 -7.18 -10.89
N GLU A 163 12.81 -8.39 -11.44
CA GLU A 163 12.15 -8.65 -12.72
C GLU A 163 10.61 -8.62 -12.57
N PHE A 164 10.04 -7.43 -12.46
CA PHE A 164 8.60 -7.22 -12.51
C PHE A 164 8.27 -6.08 -13.47
N ASP A 165 7.17 -6.20 -14.21
CA ASP A 165 6.73 -5.22 -15.21
C ASP A 165 5.49 -4.44 -14.75
N ILE A 166 5.12 -3.39 -15.48
CA ILE A 166 3.97 -2.54 -15.15
C ILE A 166 2.63 -3.30 -15.22
N GLY A 167 2.55 -4.38 -16.00
CA GLY A 167 1.41 -5.29 -16.10
C GLY A 167 1.22 -6.18 -14.87
N LYS A 168 2.21 -6.25 -13.96
CA LYS A 168 2.06 -6.89 -12.65
C LYS A 168 1.27 -6.03 -11.65
N PHE A 169 1.07 -4.75 -11.93
CA PHE A 169 0.21 -3.88 -11.13
C PHE A 169 -1.25 -4.12 -11.50
N SER A 170 -2.08 -4.47 -10.52
CA SER A 170 -3.49 -4.80 -10.74
C SER A 170 -4.39 -4.13 -9.72
N PHE A 171 -5.64 -3.89 -10.09
CA PHE A 171 -6.65 -3.43 -9.14
C PHE A 171 -6.96 -4.52 -8.12
N VAL A 172 -7.20 -4.11 -6.88
CA VAL A 172 -7.59 -5.02 -5.81
C VAL A 172 -9.12 -5.03 -5.72
N ASP A 173 -9.77 -6.11 -6.15
CA ASP A 173 -11.22 -6.28 -6.07
C ASP A 173 -11.73 -6.49 -4.63
N PHE A 174 -10.88 -7.07 -3.79
CA PHE A 174 -11.09 -7.30 -2.37
C PHE A 174 -9.74 -7.61 -1.71
N PRO A 175 -9.51 -7.17 -0.46
CA PRO A 175 -8.34 -7.57 0.31
C PRO A 175 -8.42 -9.06 0.63
N ILE A 176 -7.46 -9.85 0.12
CA ILE A 176 -7.44 -11.30 0.27
C ILE A 176 -6.89 -11.68 1.66
N GLY A 177 -6.09 -10.80 2.25
CA GLY A 177 -5.28 -11.13 3.41
C GLY A 177 -3.89 -11.56 2.99
N THR A 178 -2.86 -11.18 3.76
CA THR A 178 -1.49 -11.53 3.44
C THR A 178 -1.32 -13.06 3.45
N ARG A 179 -1.08 -13.65 2.28
CA ARG A 179 -0.48 -14.99 2.18
C ARG A 179 1.03 -14.80 2.18
N ILE A 180 1.57 -14.76 3.40
CA ILE A 180 3.00 -14.77 3.71
C ILE A 180 3.52 -16.18 3.43
#